data_AF-A0A7P0TAR6-F1
#
_entry.id   AF-A0A7P0TAR6-F1
#
_cell.length_a   1.000
_cell.length_b   1.000
_cell.length_c   1.000
_cell.angle_alpha   90.00
_cell.angle_beta   90.00
_cell.angle_gamma   90.00
#
_symmetry.space_group_name_H-M   'P 1'
#
loop_
_entity.id
_entity.type
_entity.pdbx_description
1 polymer ?
#
loop_
_entity_poly.entity_id
_entity_poly.type
_entity_poly.pdbx_seq_one_letter_code
_entity_poly.pdbx_strand_id
1 'polypeptide(L)' 'MSLPSRQTAIIVNPPPPEYINTKKNGRLTNQLQYLQKVVLKDLWKHSFSWPFQRPVDAVKLQLPDYYTIIK' A
#
# COMPACT_ATOMS: atom_id res chain seq x y z
N MET A 1 -17.82 -18.98 29.77
CA MET A 1 -16.83 -19.31 28.71
C MET A 1 -16.17 -18.00 28.30
N SER A 2 -14.97 -17.75 28.81
CA SER A 2 -14.19 -16.56 28.49
C SER A 2 -13.62 -16.70 27.08
N LEU A 3 -13.93 -15.75 26.20
CA LEU A 3 -13.29 -15.64 24.90
C LEU A 3 -11.76 -15.63 25.10
N PRO A 4 -10.99 -16.39 24.32
CA PRO A 4 -9.54 -16.30 24.39
C PRO A 4 -9.17 -14.86 24.04
N SER A 5 -8.51 -14.20 24.97
CA SER A 5 -7.91 -12.88 24.82
C SER A 5 -7.20 -12.84 23.47
N ARG A 6 -7.75 -12.05 22.53
CA ARG A 6 -7.15 -11.75 21.23
C ARG A 6 -5.73 -11.30 21.55
N GLN A 7 -4.75 -12.18 21.31
CA GLN A 7 -3.35 -11.86 21.51
C GLN A 7 -3.14 -10.56 20.74
N THR A 8 -2.74 -9.50 21.45
CA THR A 8 -2.27 -8.27 20.84
C THR A 8 -0.98 -8.64 20.13
N ALA A 9 -1.10 -9.23 18.93
CA ALA A 9 0.01 -9.41 18.03
C ALA A 9 0.64 -8.03 17.89
N ILE A 10 1.95 -7.94 18.14
CA ILE A 10 2.68 -6.68 18.00
C ILE A 10 2.47 -6.25 16.55
N ILE A 11 1.65 -5.22 16.35
CA ILE A 11 1.34 -4.71 15.02
C ILE A 11 2.60 -3.96 14.59
N VAL A 12 3.23 -4.43 13.51
CA VAL A 12 4.42 -3.80 12.94
C VAL A 12 4.16 -3.56 11.46
N ASN A 13 4.33 -2.32 11.02
CA ASN A 13 4.28 -2.01 9.60
C ASN A 13 5.57 -2.54 8.93
N PRO A 14 5.46 -3.32 7.85
CA PRO A 14 6.62 -3.75 7.08
C PRO A 14 7.29 -2.55 6.39
N PRO A 15 8.53 -2.72 5.90
CA PRO A 15 9.13 -1.71 5.03
C PRO A 15 8.27 -1.48 3.79
N PRO A 16 8.24 -0.25 3.24
CA PRO A 16 7.54 0.04 1.99
C PRO A 16 8.07 -0.82 0.83
N PRO A 17 7.22 -1.13 -0.18
CA PRO A 17 7.66 -1.87 -1.36
C PRO A 17 8.80 -1.16 -2.10
N GLU A 18 9.75 -1.93 -2.59
CA GLU A 18 10.80 -1.42 -3.47
C GLU A 18 10.18 -0.93 -4.79
N TYR A 19 10.39 0.35 -5.12
CA TYR A 19 9.86 0.98 -6.34
C TYR A 19 10.96 1.36 -7.35
N ILE A 20 12.23 1.34 -6.93
CA ILE A 20 13.39 1.57 -7.79
C ILE A 20 14.24 0.30 -7.80
N ASN A 21 14.38 -0.30 -8.98
CA ASN A 21 15.28 -1.43 -9.17
C ASN A 21 16.45 -1.00 -10.04
N THR A 22 17.59 -0.69 -9.43
CA THR A 22 18.81 -0.26 -10.15
C THR A 22 19.44 -1.37 -10.98
N LYS A 23 19.05 -2.64 -10.76
CA LYS A 23 19.56 -3.81 -11.50
C LYS A 23 18.79 -4.07 -12.79
N LYS A 24 17.62 -3.46 -12.97
CA LYS A 24 16.77 -3.61 -14.16
C LYS A 24 16.70 -2.30 -14.93
N ASN A 25 17.01 -2.34 -16.22
CA ASN A 25 16.75 -1.22 -17.10
C ASN A 25 15.24 -1.07 -17.27
N GLY A 26 14.69 0.06 -16.83
CA GLY A 26 13.28 0.39 -17.01
C GLY A 26 12.88 0.47 -18.48
N ARG A 27 11.57 0.55 -18.75
CA ARG A 27 11.03 0.77 -20.10
C ARG A 27 10.17 2.03 -20.10
N LEU A 28 10.26 2.81 -21.16
CA LEU A 28 9.37 3.93 -21.43
C LEU A 28 8.55 3.60 -22.67
N THR A 29 7.26 3.33 -22.47
CA THR A 29 6.31 3.06 -23.54
C THR A 29 5.22 4.13 -23.52
N ASN A 30 4.55 4.34 -24.66
CA ASN A 30 3.39 5.22 -24.75
C ASN A 30 2.28 4.83 -23.76
N GLN A 31 2.07 3.53 -23.53
CA GLN A 31 1.09 3.04 -22.56
C GLN A 31 1.48 3.38 -21.12
N LEU A 32 2.76 3.20 -20.74
CA LEU A 32 3.24 3.58 -19.41
C LEU A 32 3.16 5.10 -19.20
N GLN A 33 3.46 5.88 -20.23
CA GLN A 33 3.29 7.33 -20.19
C GLN A 33 1.83 7.74 -20.03
N TYR A 34 0.89 7.05 -20.70
CA TYR A 34 -0.55 7.29 -20.54
C TYR A 34 -1.02 6.95 -19.12
N LEU A 35 -0.60 5.80 -18.58
CA LEU A 35 -0.89 5.42 -17.19
C LEU A 35 -0.41 6.47 -16.19
N GLN A 36 0.79 7.01 -16.37
CA GLN A 36 1.32 8.05 -15.49
C GLN A 36 0.63 9.41 -15.66
N LYS A 37 0.45 9.88 -16.90
CA LYS A 37 0.03 11.26 -17.18
C LYS A 37 -1.49 11.47 -17.13
N VAL A 38 -2.26 10.41 -17.37
CA VAL A 38 -3.72 10.48 -17.45
C VAL A 38 -4.32 9.70 -16.29
N VAL A 39 -4.16 8.37 -16.28
CA VAL A 39 -4.86 7.49 -15.32
C VAL A 39 -4.48 7.80 -13.87
N LEU A 40 -3.19 7.76 -13.53
CA LEU A 40 -2.73 8.04 -12.18
C LEU A 40 -3.02 9.48 -11.76
N LYS A 41 -2.90 10.45 -12.67
CA LYS A 41 -3.21 11.85 -12.40
C LYS A 41 -4.66 12.05 -11.98
N ASP A 42 -5.59 11.42 -12.69
CA ASP A 42 -7.02 11.55 -12.39
C ASP A 42 -7.39 10.81 -11.10
N LEU A 43 -6.86 9.60 -10.90
CA LEU A 43 -7.04 8.84 -9.65
C LEU A 43 -6.48 9.60 -8.44
N TRP A 44 -5.33 10.27 -8.57
CA TRP A 44 -4.71 11.00 -7.46
C TRP A 44 -5.51 12.23 -7.02
N LYS A 45 -6.19 12.87 -7.97
CA LYS A 45 -7.01 14.08 -7.72
C LYS A 45 -8.40 13.76 -7.17
N HIS A 46 -8.85 12.52 -7.26
CA HIS A 46 -10.17 12.11 -6.79
C HIS A 46 -10.31 12.31 -5.27
N SER A 47 -11.48 12.72 -4.79
CA SER A 47 -11.71 13.00 -3.36
C SER A 47 -11.48 11.80 -2.44
N PHE A 48 -11.60 10.57 -2.97
CA PHE A 48 -11.34 9.34 -2.23
C PHE A 48 -9.94 8.77 -2.44
N SER A 49 -9.02 9.52 -3.04
CA SER A 49 -7.66 9.04 -3.30
C SER A 49 -6.84 8.96 -2.02
N TRP A 50 -7.13 9.81 -1.02
CA TRP A 50 -6.31 10.01 0.17
C TRP A 50 -5.89 8.72 0.92
N PRO A 51 -6.71 7.64 1.05
CA PRO A 51 -6.28 6.41 1.72
C PRO A 51 -5.25 5.60 0.92
N PHE A 52 -5.19 5.79 -0.40
CA PHE A 52 -4.38 5.00 -1.32
C PHE A 52 -3.06 5.68 -1.71
N GLN A 53 -2.83 6.92 -1.24
CA GLN A 53 -1.62 7.68 -1.56
C GLN A 53 -0.36 7.19 -0.81
N ARG A 54 -0.53 6.35 0.21
CA ARG A 54 0.54 5.83 1.07
C ARG A 54 0.27 4.37 1.44
N PRO A 55 1.30 3.60 1.81
CA PRO A 55 1.10 2.28 2.41
C PRO A 55 0.18 2.35 3.62
N VAL A 56 -0.61 1.31 3.83
CA VAL A 56 -1.53 1.22 4.97
C VAL A 56 -0.75 1.19 6.28
N ASP A 57 -1.08 2.09 7.21
CA ASP A 57 -0.51 2.08 8.55
C ASP A 57 -1.39 1.21 9.46
N ALA A 58 -1.08 -0.07 9.55
CA ALA A 58 -1.83 -1.04 10.33
C ALA A 58 -1.78 -0.73 11.84
N VAL A 59 -0.68 -0.13 12.32
CA VAL A 59 -0.52 0.28 13.72
C VAL A 59 -1.48 1.42 14.05
N LYS A 60 -1.45 2.50 13.25
CA LYS A 60 -2.29 3.67 13.47
C LYS A 60 -3.78 3.37 13.31
N LEU A 61 -4.12 2.47 12.39
CA LEU A 61 -5.51 2.07 12.13
C LEU A 61 -5.98 0.91 13.01
N GLN A 62 -5.12 0.39 13.89
CA GLN A 62 -5.43 -0.75 14.77
C GLN A 62 -5.95 -1.99 14.00
N LEU A 63 -5.29 -2.31 12.89
CA LEU A 63 -5.61 -3.45 12.02
C LEU A 63 -4.56 -4.56 12.20
N PRO A 64 -4.68 -5.41 13.24
CA PRO A 64 -3.62 -6.35 13.60
C PRO A 64 -3.37 -7.47 12.58
N ASP A 65 -4.35 -7.77 11.74
CA ASP A 65 -4.35 -8.85 10.76
C ASP A 65 -4.13 -8.37 9.32
N TYR A 66 -3.99 -7.06 9.09
CA TYR A 66 -3.89 -6.49 7.74
C TYR A 66 -2.78 -7.16 6.91
N TYR A 67 -1.54 -7.15 7.42
CA TYR A 67 -0.39 -7.78 6.74
C TYR A 67 -0.32 -9.30 6.92
N THR A 68 -1.19 -9.88 7.75
CA THR A 68 -1.39 -11.33 7.81
C THR A 68 -2.26 -11.80 6.64
N ILE A 69 -3.28 -11.02 6.28
CA ILE A 69 -4.25 -11.32 5.21
C ILE A 69 -3.72 -10.85 3.85
N ILE A 70 -3.21 -9.63 3.77
CA ILE A 70 -2.66 -9.02 2.54
C ILE A 70 -1.16 -9.34 2.48
N LYS A 71 -0.76 -10.14 1.48
CA LYS A 71 0.63 -10.60 1.26
C LYS A 71 1.35 -9.79 0.20
#